data_AF-A0A8S9L9T6-F1
#
_entry.id   AF-A0A8S9L9T6-F1
#
_cell.length_a   1.000
_cell.length_b   1.000
_cell.length_c   1.000
_cell.angle_alpha   90.00
_cell.angle_beta   90.00
_cell.angle_gamma   90.00
#
_symmetry.space_group_name_H-M   'P 1'
#
loop_
_entity.id
_entity.type
_entity.pdbx_description
1 polymer ?
#
loop_
_entity_poly.entity_id
_entity_poly.type
_entity_poly.pdbx_seq_one_letter_code
_entity_poly.pdbx_strand_id
1 'polypeptide(L)'
;MPISEKLPTWAVVPAVFAVFSVISYQILMAPDNLNGTKNVLSMAKTIPLPVDGPESTEWDSQGGGPYAAVVDGRILKWRGDGLGWAELAYTSPHRFLRTTFIRAHQHMHSDQII
;
A
#
# COMPACT_ATOMS: atom_id res chain seq x y z
N MET A 1 54.68 2.52 -41.48
CA MET A 1 54.88 1.63 -40.32
C MET A 1 53.55 1.52 -39.58
N PRO A 2 52.90 0.35 -39.45
CA PRO A 2 51.74 0.25 -38.59
C PRO A 2 52.24 0.07 -37.16
N ILE A 3 51.97 1.07 -36.32
CA ILE A 3 52.21 1.02 -34.88
C ILE A 3 51.15 0.09 -34.28
N SER A 4 51.60 -1.06 -33.79
CA SER A 4 50.77 -2.00 -33.02
C SER A 4 50.66 -1.46 -31.60
N GLU A 5 49.70 -0.59 -31.34
CA GLU A 5 49.43 -0.13 -29.98
C GLU A 5 48.72 -1.24 -29.22
N LYS A 6 49.48 -1.96 -28.39
CA LYS A 6 48.89 -2.92 -27.45
C LYS A 6 48.14 -2.14 -26.38
N LEU A 7 46.84 -2.41 -26.25
CA LEU A 7 46.00 -1.80 -25.23
C LEU A 7 46.64 -2.00 -23.83
N PRO A 8 46.81 -0.95 -23.03
CA PRO A 8 47.45 -1.08 -21.73
C PRO A 8 46.61 -1.96 -20.81
N THR A 9 47.26 -2.92 -20.15
CA THR A 9 46.59 -3.95 -19.31
C THR A 9 45.74 -3.35 -18.19
N TRP A 10 46.09 -2.17 -17.68
CA TRP A 10 45.31 -1.46 -16.65
C TRP A 10 43.95 -0.97 -17.15
N ALA A 11 43.76 -0.80 -18.46
CA ALA A 11 42.48 -0.40 -19.06
C ALA A 11 41.41 -1.51 -19.00
N VAL A 12 41.81 -2.76 -18.71
CA VAL A 12 40.89 -3.90 -18.55
C VAL A 12 40.08 -3.78 -17.25
N VAL A 13 40.69 -3.24 -16.19
CA VAL A 13 40.06 -3.11 -14.87
C VAL A 13 38.76 -2.28 -14.92
N PRO A 14 38.75 -1.02 -15.44
CA PRO A 14 37.52 -0.24 -15.52
C PRO A 14 36.47 -0.88 -16.43
N ALA A 15 36.89 -1.59 -17.49
CA ALA A 15 35.96 -2.30 -18.37
C ALA A 15 35.23 -3.42 -17.64
N VAL A 16 35.94 -4.20 -16.81
CA VAL A 16 35.32 -5.24 -15.96
C VAL A 16 34.35 -4.62 -14.95
N PHE A 17 34.73 -3.52 -14.29
CA PHE A 17 33.83 -2.82 -13.37
C PHE A 17 32.58 -2.26 -14.07
N ALA A 18 32.72 -1.73 -15.29
CA ALA A 18 31.58 -1.26 -16.06
C ALA A 18 30.62 -2.41 -16.41
N VAL A 19 31.15 -3.55 -16.88
CA VAL A 19 30.33 -4.74 -17.17
C VAL A 19 29.66 -5.27 -15.91
N PHE A 20 30.41 -5.39 -14.80
CA PHE A 20 29.86 -5.82 -13.53
C PHE A 20 28.77 -4.87 -13.05
N SER A 21 28.99 -3.55 -13.10
CA SER A 21 27.99 -2.54 -12.75
C SER A 21 26.71 -2.67 -13.57
N VAL A 22 26.82 -2.91 -14.88
CA VAL A 22 25.64 -3.09 -15.76
C VAL A 22 24.88 -4.37 -15.37
N ILE A 23 25.59 -5.49 -15.18
CA ILE A 23 24.96 -6.76 -14.79
C ILE A 23 24.33 -6.65 -13.40
N SER A 24 25.03 -6.08 -12.42
CA SER A 24 24.51 -5.84 -11.07
C SER A 24 23.27 -4.95 -11.09
N TYR A 25 23.25 -3.89 -11.90
CA TYR A 25 22.07 -3.04 -12.05
C TYR A 25 20.87 -3.82 -12.60
N GLN A 26 21.09 -4.65 -13.64
CA GLN A 26 20.02 -5.45 -14.23
C GLN A 26 19.47 -6.52 -13.27
N ILE A 27 20.30 -7.09 -12.39
CA ILE A 27 19.88 -8.13 -11.44
C ILE A 27 19.22 -7.54 -10.19
N LEU A 28 19.71 -6.40 -9.69
CA LEU A 28 19.31 -5.88 -8.38
C LEU A 28 18.26 -4.78 -8.43
N MET A 29 18.23 -3.97 -9.51
CA MET A 29 17.45 -2.73 -9.54
C MET A 29 16.52 -2.61 -10.74
N ALA A 30 16.89 -3.18 -11.89
CA ALA A 30 16.02 -3.15 -13.04
C ALA A 30 14.80 -4.04 -12.81
N PRO A 31 13.59 -3.58 -13.18
CA PRO A 31 12.41 -4.44 -13.16
C PRO A 31 12.57 -5.54 -14.21
N ASP A 32 12.19 -6.77 -13.86
CA ASP A 32 12.24 -7.90 -14.77
C ASP A 32 11.38 -7.63 -16.02
N ASN A 33 11.99 -7.80 -17.19
CA ASN A 33 11.26 -7.79 -18.46
C ASN A 33 10.68 -9.18 -18.72
N LEU A 34 9.55 -9.45 -18.08
CA LEU A 34 8.80 -10.70 -18.25
C LEU A 34 8.10 -10.68 -19.62
N ASN A 35 8.49 -11.59 -20.50
CA ASN A 35 7.90 -11.72 -21.82
C ASN A 35 6.39 -12.05 -21.71
N GLY A 36 5.55 -11.22 -22.33
CA GLY A 36 4.09 -11.36 -22.28
C GLY A 36 3.40 -10.60 -21.15
N THR A 37 4.14 -9.98 -20.21
CA THR A 37 3.56 -9.13 -19.17
C THR A 37 3.30 -7.71 -19.68
N LYS A 38 2.11 -7.16 -19.37
CA LYS A 38 1.77 -5.77 -19.66
C LYS A 38 2.09 -4.90 -18.46
N ASN A 39 2.83 -3.82 -18.66
CA ASN A 39 3.01 -2.79 -17.62
C ASN A 39 1.75 -1.91 -17.56
N VAL A 40 0.78 -2.35 -16.76
CA VAL A 40 -0.51 -1.64 -16.56
C VAL A 40 -0.47 -0.71 -15.34
N LEU A 41 0.53 -0.84 -14.47
CA LEU A 41 0.66 -0.04 -13.26
C LEU A 41 0.89 1.44 -13.57
N SER A 42 1.61 1.73 -14.67
CA SER A 42 1.81 3.11 -15.16
C SER A 42 0.52 3.79 -15.61
N MET A 43 -0.52 3.03 -15.91
CA MET A 43 -1.84 3.52 -16.30
C MET A 43 -2.77 3.69 -15.09
N ALA A 44 -2.36 3.26 -13.89
CA ALA A 44 -3.18 3.36 -12.69
C ALA A 44 -3.42 4.83 -12.34
N LYS A 45 -4.66 5.14 -11.97
CA LYS A 45 -5.06 6.47 -11.53
C LYS A 45 -5.16 6.50 -10.01
N THR A 46 -4.50 7.47 -9.39
CA THR A 46 -4.64 7.71 -7.96
C THR A 46 -5.98 8.36 -7.65
N ILE A 47 -6.68 7.82 -6.65
CA ILE A 47 -7.93 8.37 -6.14
C ILE A 47 -7.61 9.05 -4.79
N PRO A 48 -7.70 10.38 -4.68
CA PRO A 48 -7.40 11.08 -3.44
C PRO A 48 -8.48 10.77 -2.40
N LEU A 49 -8.07 10.47 -1.17
CA LEU A 49 -8.97 10.30 -0.04
C LEU A 49 -9.24 11.66 0.62
N PRO A 50 -10.44 11.88 1.18
CA PRO A 50 -10.80 13.14 1.84
C PRO A 50 -10.19 13.29 3.25
N VAL A 51 -9.31 12.37 3.67
CA VAL A 51 -8.66 12.31 4.98
C VAL A 51 -7.25 11.74 4.85
N ASP A 52 -6.45 11.90 5.90
CA ASP A 52 -5.08 11.38 5.95
C ASP A 52 -5.06 9.86 6.11
N GLY A 53 -4.87 9.17 4.98
CA GLY A 53 -4.60 7.74 4.91
C GLY A 53 -5.79 6.83 5.26
N PRO A 54 -6.06 5.78 4.47
CA PRO A 54 -6.97 4.74 4.88
C PRO A 54 -6.25 3.79 5.86
N GLU A 55 -6.95 3.32 6.89
CA GLU A 55 -6.46 2.24 7.76
C GLU A 55 -6.59 0.88 7.07
N SER A 56 -7.54 0.74 6.14
CA SER A 56 -7.70 -0.45 5.30
C SER A 56 -8.45 -0.15 4.01
N THR A 57 -8.27 -1.01 3.00
CA THR A 57 -8.97 -0.92 1.71
C THR A 57 -9.42 -2.30 1.24
N GLU A 58 -10.63 -2.40 0.69
CA GLU A 58 -11.23 -3.65 0.19
C GLU A 58 -11.88 -3.42 -1.18
N TRP A 59 -12.01 -4.48 -2.00
CA TRP A 59 -12.69 -4.42 -3.29
C TRP A 59 -13.82 -5.44 -3.34
N ASP A 60 -15.01 -5.02 -3.75
CA ASP A 60 -16.08 -5.98 -3.98
C ASP A 60 -15.87 -6.74 -5.31
N SER A 61 -16.34 -7.99 -5.35
CA SER A 61 -16.26 -8.85 -6.53
C SER A 61 -17.15 -8.40 -7.69
N GLN A 62 -18.10 -7.49 -7.44
CA GLN A 62 -19.02 -6.95 -8.43
C GLN A 62 -18.45 -5.72 -9.14
N GLY A 63 -17.22 -5.30 -8.81
CA GLY A 63 -16.57 -4.13 -9.40
C GLY A 63 -17.17 -2.79 -8.96
N GLY A 64 -17.88 -2.75 -7.84
CA GLY A 64 -18.52 -1.56 -7.29
C GLY A 64 -17.56 -0.51 -6.73
N GLY A 65 -16.24 -0.75 -6.83
CA GLY A 65 -15.18 0.17 -6.45
C GLY A 65 -14.50 -0.20 -5.14
N PRO A 66 -13.37 0.47 -4.82
CA PRO A 66 -12.72 0.30 -3.52
C PRO A 66 -13.56 0.90 -2.39
N TYR A 67 -13.49 0.23 -1.25
CA TYR A 67 -13.94 0.70 0.05
C TYR A 67 -12.71 1.07 0.87
N ALA A 68 -12.78 2.15 1.65
CA ALA A 68 -11.69 2.59 2.51
C ALA A 68 -12.22 2.81 3.93
N ALA A 69 -11.62 2.14 4.91
CA ALA A 69 -11.81 2.49 6.32
C ALA A 69 -10.85 3.62 6.66
N VAL A 70 -11.34 4.61 7.39
CA VAL A 70 -10.58 5.81 7.75
C VAL A 70 -10.50 5.96 9.26
N VAL A 71 -9.45 6.66 9.72
CA VAL A 71 -9.10 6.79 11.15
C VAL A 71 -10.22 7.35 12.04
N ASP A 72 -11.16 8.11 11.47
CA ASP A 72 -12.31 8.63 12.21
C ASP A 72 -13.43 7.59 12.43
N GLY A 73 -13.23 6.35 12.00
CA GLY A 73 -14.15 5.24 12.17
C GLY A 73 -15.21 5.12 11.08
N ARG A 74 -15.14 5.92 10.01
CA ARG A 74 -16.00 5.78 8.82
C ARG A 74 -15.47 4.75 7.83
N ILE A 75 -16.38 4.22 7.03
CA ILE A 75 -16.13 3.41 5.85
C ILE A 75 -16.66 4.19 4.65
N LEU A 76 -15.78 4.52 3.73
CA LEU A 76 -16.08 5.24 2.49
C LEU A 76 -16.13 4.28 1.31
N LYS A 77 -17.04 4.52 0.36
CA LYS A 77 -17.12 3.81 -0.92
C LYS A 77 -16.80 4.76 -2.06
N TRP A 78 -15.88 4.39 -2.95
CA TRP A 78 -15.63 5.13 -4.18
C TRP A 78 -16.74 4.85 -5.19
N ARG A 79 -17.40 5.90 -5.69
CA ARG A 79 -18.53 5.79 -6.65
C ARG A 79 -18.17 6.24 -8.07
N GLY A 80 -16.88 6.42 -8.36
CA GLY A 80 -16.39 6.90 -9.64
C GLY A 80 -16.11 8.40 -9.67
N ASP A 81 -15.42 8.85 -10.71
CA ASP A 81 -14.87 10.20 -10.83
C ASP A 81 -15.91 11.33 -10.69
N GLY A 82 -17.16 11.11 -11.09
CA GLY A 82 -18.23 12.12 -11.01
C GLY A 82 -18.92 12.24 -9.65
N LEU A 83 -18.85 11.19 -8.83
CA LEU A 83 -19.55 11.12 -7.52
C LEU A 83 -18.58 11.16 -6.34
N GLY A 84 -17.34 10.74 -6.56
CA GLY A 84 -16.31 10.72 -5.52
C GLY A 84 -16.55 9.66 -4.44
N TRP A 85 -16.02 9.95 -3.25
CA TRP A 85 -16.22 9.13 -2.06
C TRP A 85 -17.57 9.44 -1.41
N ALA A 86 -18.31 8.38 -1.05
CA ALA A 86 -19.53 8.47 -0.26
C ALA A 86 -19.37 7.68 1.04
N GLU A 87 -19.90 8.21 2.14
CA GLU A 87 -19.96 7.48 3.41
C GLU A 87 -20.94 6.30 3.27
N LEU A 88 -20.46 5.11 3.64
CA LEU A 88 -21.25 3.88 3.62
C LEU A 88 -21.67 3.46 5.03
N ALA A 89 -20.75 3.56 5.98
CA ALA A 89 -20.99 3.19 7.38
C ALA A 89 -20.00 3.93 8.29
N TYR A 90 -20.28 3.93 9.59
CA TYR A 90 -19.37 4.43 10.61
C TYR A 90 -19.54 3.65 11.93
N THR A 91 -18.51 3.61 12.75
CA THR A 91 -18.59 2.99 14.08
C THR A 91 -19.39 3.87 15.04
N SER A 92 -20.35 3.30 15.77
CA SER A 92 -21.05 4.03 16.82
C SER A 92 -20.06 4.51 17.90
N PRO A 93 -20.10 5.81 18.30
CA PRO A 93 -19.24 6.35 19.34
C PRO A 93 -19.36 5.62 20.68
N HIS A 94 -20.49 4.95 20.94
CA HIS A 94 -20.83 4.35 22.22
C HIS A 94 -20.45 2.87 22.35
N ARG A 95 -19.62 2.33 21.45
CA ARG A 95 -19.24 0.90 21.46
C ARG A 95 -18.58 0.44 22.76
N PHE A 96 -17.89 1.34 23.49
CA PHE A 96 -17.20 1.03 24.74
C PHE A 96 -18.09 1.02 25.98
N LEU A 97 -19.25 1.69 25.97
CA LEU A 97 -20.04 1.86 27.18
C LEU A 97 -20.74 0.58 27.62
N ARG A 98 -20.96 -0.39 26.73
CA ARG A 98 -21.65 -1.65 27.07
C ARG A 98 -20.82 -2.57 27.97
N THR A 99 -19.51 -2.58 27.82
CA THR A 99 -18.63 -3.43 28.66
C THR A 99 -18.47 -2.84 30.06
N THR A 100 -18.42 -1.52 30.18
CA THR A 100 -18.34 -0.83 31.48
C THR A 100 -19.69 -0.87 32.22
N PHE A 101 -20.82 -0.73 31.52
CA PHE A 101 -22.15 -0.81 32.15
C PHE A 101 -22.45 -2.21 32.72
N ILE A 102 -22.10 -3.27 31.99
CA ILE A 102 -22.29 -4.66 32.49
C ILE A 102 -21.37 -4.92 33.69
N ARG A 103 -20.14 -4.42 33.66
CA ARG A 103 -19.20 -4.54 34.79
C ARG A 103 -19.65 -3.75 36.02
N ALA A 104 -20.20 -2.56 35.84
CA ALA A 104 -20.70 -1.74 36.94
C ALA A 104 -22.00 -2.31 37.56
N HIS A 105 -22.90 -2.84 36.74
CA HIS A 105 -24.13 -3.48 37.23
C HIS A 105 -23.85 -4.78 37.99
N GLN A 106 -22.84 -5.56 37.57
CA GLN A 106 -22.46 -6.79 38.26
C GLN A 106 -21.69 -6.53 39.56
N HIS A 107 -20.95 -5.42 39.66
CA HIS A 107 -20.31 -5.00 40.91
C HIS A 107 -21.31 -4.43 41.92
N MET A 108 -22.33 -3.67 41.46
CA MET A 108 -23.37 -3.13 42.35
C MET A 108 -24.27 -4.19 42.99
N HIS A 109 -24.44 -5.36 42.36
CA HIS A 109 -25.24 -6.45 42.93
C HIS A 109 -24.46 -7.32 43.94
N SER A 110 -23.13 -7.19 43.98
CA SER A 110 -22.26 -7.94 44.91
C SER A 110 -22.12 -7.26 46.27
N ASP A 111 -22.37 -5.95 46.36
CA ASP A 111 -22.18 -5.15 47.59
C ASP A 111 -23.46 -5.04 48.45
N GLN A 112 -24.54 -5.76 48.09
CA GLN A 112 -25.79 -5.83 48.88
C GLN A 112 -26.04 -7.19 49.54
N ILE A 113 -25.05 -8.09 49.55
CA ILE A 113 -25.10 -9.35 50.30
C ILE A 113 -24.03 -9.31 51.39
N ILE A 114 -24.25 -8.51 52.43
CA ILE A 114 -23.70 -8.68 53.78
C ILE A 114 -24.77 -8.25 54.78
#